data_AF-A0A8J6Y877-F1
#
_entry.id   AF-A0A8J6Y877-F1
#
_cell.length_a   1.000
_cell.length_b   1.000
_cell.length_c   1.000
_cell.angle_alpha   90.00
_cell.angle_beta   90.00
_cell.angle_gamma   90.00
#
_symmetry.space_group_name_H-M   'P 1'
#
loop_
_entity.id
_entity.type
_entity.pdbx_description
1 polymer ?
#
loop_
_entity_poly.entity_id
_entity_poly.type
_entity_poly.pdbx_seq_one_letter_code
_entity_poly.pdbx_strand_id
1 'polypeptide(L)'
;MLFRCLPKEGFRDLVEMTLETIEVVGPKEIGRDKDDNPIHHYLPVSNPDEIDFDYATTEYSAKTYFLPFQENLSTYRFDEDDWIQDIRYRIQPRAIIGLHACDINGLLKLDKVFARDFFPSPYYISRRQNT
;
A
#
# COMPACT_ATOMS: atom_id res chain seq x y z
N MET A 1 -1.04 -11.77 -15.79
CA MET A 1 0.11 -11.06 -15.22
C MET A 1 1.34 -11.46 -16.00
N LEU A 2 2.00 -10.49 -16.66
CA LEU A 2 3.33 -10.70 -17.18
C LEU A 2 4.31 -10.38 -16.05
N PHE A 3 4.98 -11.39 -15.52
CA PHE A 3 6.13 -11.17 -14.66
C PHE A 3 7.26 -10.60 -15.52
N ARG A 4 7.79 -9.45 -15.11
CA ARG A 4 8.98 -8.84 -15.71
C ARG A 4 10.13 -9.07 -14.74
N CYS A 5 11.27 -9.50 -15.27
CA CYS A 5 12.49 -9.62 -14.49
C CYS A 5 13.32 -8.35 -14.71
N LEU A 6 13.83 -7.80 -13.63
CA LEU A 6 14.78 -6.69 -13.65
C LEU A 6 16.16 -7.22 -13.21
N PRO A 7 17.25 -6.89 -13.92
CA PRO A 7 18.60 -7.14 -13.42
C PRO A 7 18.82 -6.41 -12.09
N LYS A 8 19.59 -7.03 -11.18
CA LYS A 8 19.83 -6.47 -9.84
C LYS A 8 20.48 -5.09 -9.90
N GLU A 9 21.34 -4.90 -10.90
CA GLU A 9 22.11 -3.67 -11.11
C GLU A 9 21.19 -2.47 -11.38
N GLY A 10 20.07 -2.69 -12.09
CA GLY A 10 19.10 -1.64 -12.42
C GLY A 10 18.02 -1.41 -11.36
N PHE A 11 18.03 -2.20 -10.27
CA PHE A 11 17.00 -2.08 -9.24
C PHE A 11 17.08 -0.77 -8.48
N ARG A 12 18.29 -0.36 -8.10
CA ARG A 12 18.49 0.89 -7.36
C ARG A 12 17.98 2.09 -8.16
N ASP A 13 18.40 2.21 -9.42
CA ASP A 13 17.97 3.27 -10.33
C ASP A 13 16.45 3.30 -10.49
N LEU A 14 15.80 2.13 -10.57
CA LEU A 14 14.34 2.06 -10.63
C LEU A 14 13.69 2.65 -9.38
N VAL A 15 14.19 2.30 -8.18
CA VAL A 15 13.65 2.84 -6.92
C VAL A 15 13.85 4.35 -6.85
N GLU A 16 15.04 4.85 -7.21
CA GLU A 16 15.36 6.29 -7.21
C GLU A 16 14.45 7.06 -8.19
N MET A 17 14.31 6.59 -9.43
CA MET A 17 13.39 7.19 -10.41
C MET A 17 11.92 7.17 -9.95
N THR A 18 11.52 6.12 -9.22
CA THR A 18 10.15 6.01 -8.71
C THR A 18 9.91 7.03 -7.59
N LEU A 19 10.88 7.18 -6.67
CA LEU A 19 10.85 8.15 -5.57
C LEU A 19 10.70 9.60 -6.04
N GLU A 20 11.24 9.95 -7.20
CA GLU A 20 11.11 11.29 -7.79
C GLU A 20 9.67 11.65 -8.20
N THR A 21 8.81 10.64 -8.41
CA THR A 21 7.50 10.84 -9.04
C THR A 21 6.33 10.47 -8.15
N ILE A 22 6.47 9.45 -7.31
CA ILE A 22 5.38 8.90 -6.50
C ILE A 22 5.87 8.44 -5.12
N GLU A 23 4.95 8.23 -4.20
CA GLU A 23 5.26 7.66 -2.89
C GLU A 23 5.80 6.23 -3.05
N VAL A 24 6.97 5.92 -2.46
CA VAL A 24 7.48 4.55 -2.38
C VAL A 24 7.36 4.06 -0.94
N VAL A 25 6.82 2.87 -0.78
CA VAL A 25 6.67 2.16 0.48
C VAL A 25 7.51 0.90 0.41
N GLY A 26 8.30 0.63 1.45
CA GLY A 26 9.09 -0.59 1.56
C GLY A 26 9.17 -1.12 2.98
N PRO A 27 9.61 -2.37 3.19
CA PRO A 27 9.94 -2.90 4.50
C PRO A 27 11.08 -2.07 5.13
N LYS A 28 10.84 -1.49 6.29
CA LYS A 28 11.83 -0.76 7.10
C LYS A 28 11.95 -1.40 8.47
N GLU A 29 13.17 -1.60 8.97
CA GLU A 29 13.38 -1.91 10.39
C GLU A 29 12.95 -0.69 11.22
N ILE A 30 12.01 -0.89 12.14
CA ILE A 30 11.48 0.17 13.02
C ILE A 30 11.95 0.04 14.47
N GLY A 31 12.67 -1.03 14.79
CA GLY A 31 13.15 -1.32 16.13
C GLY A 31 13.39 -2.82 16.32
N ARG A 32 13.53 -3.21 17.58
CA ARG A 32 13.76 -4.60 17.98
C ARG A 32 12.75 -5.05 19.02
N ASP A 33 12.42 -6.33 19.01
CA ASP A 33 11.54 -6.93 20.00
C ASP A 33 12.28 -7.21 21.33
N LYS A 34 11.63 -7.92 22.25
CA LYS A 34 12.20 -8.25 23.57
C LYS A 34 13.35 -9.25 23.49
N ASP A 35 13.44 -10.00 22.40
CA ASP A 35 14.43 -11.05 22.15
C ASP A 35 15.54 -10.56 21.18
N ASP A 36 15.59 -9.25 20.91
CA ASP A 36 16.52 -8.58 19.99
C ASP A 36 16.34 -8.92 18.50
N ASN A 37 15.18 -9.47 18.10
CA ASN A 37 14.87 -9.66 16.68
C ASN A 37 14.41 -8.32 16.06
N PRO A 38 14.79 -8.04 14.79
CA PRO A 38 14.36 -6.82 14.12
C PRO A 38 12.85 -6.89 13.82
N ILE A 39 12.18 -5.76 14.02
CA ILE A 39 10.76 -5.56 13.70
C ILE A 39 10.70 -4.70 12.45
N HIS A 40 9.99 -5.18 11.44
CA HIS A 40 9.82 -4.45 10.18
C HIS A 40 8.38 -4.03 9.95
N HIS A 41 8.19 -2.83 9.41
CA HIS A 41 6.91 -2.37 8.89
C HIS A 41 7.07 -1.94 7.43
N TYR A 42 6.03 -2.14 6.63
CA TYR A 42 5.92 -1.43 5.34
C TYR A 42 5.64 0.05 5.63
N LEU A 43 6.57 0.93 5.28
CA LEU A 43 6.50 2.37 5.54
C LEU A 43 7.05 3.18 4.36
N PRO A 44 6.65 4.45 4.21
CA PRO A 44 7.26 5.34 3.22
C PRO A 44 8.78 5.44 3.40
N VAL A 45 9.50 5.42 2.28
CA VAL A 45 10.96 5.57 2.23
C VAL A 45 11.35 6.83 1.49
N SER A 46 12.48 7.44 1.88
CA SER A 46 13.01 8.64 1.22
C SER A 46 14.24 8.37 0.35
N ASN A 47 14.87 7.20 0.52
CA ASN A 47 15.97 6.73 -0.30
C ASN A 47 15.95 5.18 -0.35
N PRO A 48 16.61 4.54 -1.34
CA PRO A 48 16.61 3.08 -1.48
C PRO A 48 17.24 2.32 -0.32
N ASP A 49 18.18 2.92 0.40
CA ASP A 49 18.91 2.26 1.49
C ASP A 49 18.05 2.09 2.75
N GLU A 50 16.89 2.75 2.81
CA GLU A 50 15.90 2.54 3.87
C GLU A 50 15.11 1.23 3.70
N ILE A 51 15.14 0.61 2.51
CA ILE A 51 14.41 -0.63 2.25
C ILE A 51 15.29 -1.82 2.65
N ASP A 52 14.84 -2.57 3.65
CA ASP A 52 15.48 -3.81 4.06
C ASP A 52 14.85 -5.01 3.34
N PHE A 53 15.59 -5.61 2.41
CA PHE A 53 15.15 -6.78 1.64
C PHE A 53 15.40 -8.12 2.33
N ASP A 54 16.19 -8.14 3.41
CA ASP A 54 16.53 -9.35 4.15
C ASP A 54 15.58 -9.58 5.35
N TYR A 55 14.54 -8.76 5.47
CA TYR A 55 13.50 -8.90 6.48
C TYR A 55 12.77 -10.25 6.40
N ALA A 56 12.41 -10.80 7.57
CA ALA A 56 11.73 -12.09 7.65
C ALA A 56 10.20 -11.97 7.46
N THR A 57 9.61 -10.94 8.07
CA THR A 57 8.18 -10.59 7.97
C THR A 57 7.98 -9.17 8.47
N THR A 58 6.86 -8.57 8.13
CA THR A 58 6.40 -7.33 8.77
C THR A 58 5.40 -7.62 9.88
N GLU A 59 5.37 -6.76 10.92
CA GLU A 59 4.38 -6.84 12.01
C GLU A 59 2.95 -6.64 11.48
N TYR A 60 2.78 -5.73 10.52
CA TYR A 60 1.52 -5.45 9.85
C TYR A 60 1.59 -5.81 8.37
N SER A 61 0.61 -6.58 7.90
CA SER A 61 0.48 -6.93 6.48
C SER A 61 0.26 -5.69 5.61
N ALA A 62 0.75 -5.75 4.37
CA ALA A 62 0.56 -4.70 3.36
C ALA A 62 -0.91 -4.39 3.04
N LYS A 63 -1.84 -5.27 3.45
CA LYS A 63 -3.29 -5.06 3.30
C LYS A 63 -3.77 -3.75 3.93
N THR A 64 -3.10 -3.25 4.97
CA THR A 64 -3.45 -1.97 5.62
C THR A 64 -3.40 -0.78 4.67
N TYR A 65 -2.59 -0.85 3.60
CA TYR A 65 -2.54 0.18 2.56
C TYR A 65 -3.76 0.21 1.63
N PHE A 66 -4.56 -0.86 1.64
CA PHE A 66 -5.76 -1.05 0.80
C PHE A 66 -7.05 -1.05 1.65
N LEU A 67 -6.96 -1.56 2.88
CA LEU A 67 -8.00 -1.65 3.89
C LEU A 67 -7.48 -1.02 5.19
N PRO A 68 -7.53 0.31 5.32
CA PRO A 68 -7.04 0.99 6.51
C PRO A 68 -7.91 0.62 7.72
N PHE A 69 -7.32 0.71 8.91
CA PHE A 69 -8.02 0.45 10.16
C PHE A 69 -9.26 1.35 10.35
N GLN A 70 -9.17 2.59 9.88
CA GLN A 70 -10.26 3.56 9.89
C GLN A 70 -10.28 4.33 8.57
N GLU A 71 -11.47 4.54 8.03
CA GLU A 71 -11.70 5.30 6.80
C GLU A 71 -12.98 6.14 6.93
N ASN A 72 -12.94 7.36 6.42
CA ASN A 72 -14.14 8.16 6.21
C ASN A 72 -14.75 7.80 4.85
N LEU A 73 -15.96 7.24 4.87
CA LEU A 73 -16.67 6.88 3.65
C LEU A 73 -17.31 8.12 3.01
N SER A 74 -18.01 8.92 3.79
CA SER A 74 -18.67 10.12 3.29
C SER A 74 -18.84 11.15 4.39
N THR A 75 -18.77 12.42 4.02
CA THR A 75 -19.12 13.54 4.89
C THR A 75 -20.44 14.15 4.43
N TYR A 76 -21.28 14.55 5.37
CA TYR A 76 -22.55 15.22 5.10
C TYR A 76 -22.51 16.62 5.67
N ARG A 77 -22.99 17.59 4.88
CA ARG A 77 -23.27 18.94 5.34
C ARG A 77 -24.76 19.20 5.21
N PHE A 78 -25.39 19.57 6.32
CA PHE A 78 -26.82 19.88 6.39
C PHE A 78 -27.01 21.40 6.30
N ASP A 79 -28.02 21.80 5.56
CA ASP A 79 -28.60 23.15 5.51
C ASP A 79 -30.06 23.07 6.01
N GLU A 80 -30.75 24.20 6.22
CA GLU A 80 -32.09 24.23 6.84
C GLU A 80 -33.09 23.28 6.18
N ASP A 81 -33.07 23.20 4.84
CA ASP A 81 -33.99 22.37 4.04
C ASP A 81 -33.28 21.34 3.12
N ASP A 82 -31.95 21.21 3.17
CA ASP A 82 -31.19 20.37 2.23
C ASP A 82 -29.94 19.72 2.86
N TRP A 83 -29.32 18.78 2.14
CA TRP A 83 -28.04 18.20 2.52
C TRP A 83 -27.15 17.92 1.32
N ILE A 84 -25.85 18.02 1.53
CA ILE A 84 -24.83 17.69 0.53
C ILE A 84 -23.96 16.57 1.08
N GLN A 85 -23.83 15.48 0.31
CA GLN A 85 -22.87 14.42 0.59
C GLN A 85 -21.61 14.60 -0.25
N ASP A 86 -20.46 14.56 0.43
CA ASP A 86 -19.14 14.57 -0.19
C ASP A 86 -18.49 13.18 0.00
N ILE A 87 -18.07 12.57 -1.11
CA ILE A 87 -17.38 11.27 -1.14
C ILE A 87 -16.02 11.49 -1.80
N ARG A 88 -14.96 11.11 -1.10
CA ARG A 88 -13.59 11.24 -1.59
C ARG A 88 -12.89 9.90 -1.61
N TYR A 89 -12.15 9.65 -2.68
CA TYR A 89 -11.35 8.45 -2.86
C TYR A 89 -9.86 8.80 -2.86
N ARG A 90 -9.02 7.86 -2.41
CA ARG A 90 -7.57 8.04 -2.47
C ARG A 90 -7.10 7.84 -3.91
N ILE A 91 -6.52 8.89 -4.50
CA ILE A 91 -6.01 8.89 -5.88
C ILE A 91 -4.51 9.14 -5.96
N GLN A 92 -3.81 9.31 -4.83
CA GLN A 92 -2.37 9.54 -4.81
C GLN A 92 -1.63 8.26 -5.25
N PRO A 93 -0.88 8.26 -6.35
CA PRO A 93 -0.13 7.08 -6.76
C PRO A 93 0.93 6.70 -5.72
N ARG A 94 1.16 5.40 -5.53
CA ARG A 94 2.27 4.87 -4.74
C ARG A 94 2.82 3.59 -5.36
N ALA A 95 4.04 3.22 -5.01
CA ALA A 95 4.60 1.89 -5.28
C ALA A 95 4.92 1.20 -3.95
N ILE A 96 4.56 -0.07 -3.81
CA ILE A 96 4.97 -0.89 -2.66
C ILE A 96 6.02 -1.89 -3.15
N ILE A 97 7.24 -1.75 -2.64
CA ILE A 97 8.42 -2.52 -3.05
C ILE A 97 8.79 -3.49 -1.93
N GLY A 98 9.27 -4.67 -2.30
CA GLY A 98 9.71 -5.69 -1.36
C GLY A 98 8.60 -6.53 -0.74
N LEU A 99 7.37 -6.55 -1.30
CA LEU A 99 6.28 -7.38 -0.79
C LEU A 99 6.61 -8.88 -0.77
N HIS A 100 6.31 -9.56 0.34
CA HIS A 100 6.33 -11.02 0.37
C HIS A 100 5.24 -11.65 -0.51
N ALA A 101 5.53 -12.85 -1.02
CA ALA A 101 4.59 -13.64 -1.83
C ALA A 101 3.23 -13.86 -1.13
N CYS A 102 3.22 -14.02 0.20
CA CYS A 102 2.01 -14.16 1.00
C CYS A 102 1.14 -12.90 0.99
N ASP A 103 1.75 -11.71 1.05
CA ASP A 103 1.03 -10.43 0.94
C ASP A 103 0.45 -10.26 -0.45
N ILE A 104 1.23 -10.55 -1.50
CA ILE A 104 0.77 -10.50 -2.90
C ILE A 104 -0.42 -11.43 -3.10
N ASN A 105 -0.34 -12.68 -2.65
CA ASN A 105 -1.46 -13.62 -2.72
C ASN A 105 -2.67 -13.12 -1.90
N GLY A 106 -2.44 -12.50 -0.74
CA GLY A 106 -3.48 -11.83 0.04
C GLY A 106 -4.22 -10.76 -0.76
N LEU A 107 -3.51 -9.90 -1.49
CA LEU A 107 -4.11 -8.89 -2.38
C LEU A 107 -4.95 -9.53 -3.48
N LEU A 108 -4.47 -10.62 -4.11
CA LEU A 108 -5.25 -11.34 -5.13
C LEU A 108 -6.55 -11.94 -4.57
N LYS A 109 -6.60 -12.28 -3.28
CA LYS A 109 -7.84 -12.70 -2.62
C LYS A 109 -8.76 -11.51 -2.34
N LEU A 110 -8.20 -10.37 -1.93
CA LEU A 110 -8.97 -9.14 -1.72
C LEU A 110 -9.60 -8.65 -3.03
N ASP A 111 -8.87 -8.71 -4.15
CA ASP A 111 -9.38 -8.37 -5.49
C ASP A 111 -10.66 -9.18 -5.80
N LYS A 112 -10.68 -10.47 -5.46
CA LYS A 112 -11.85 -11.34 -5.66
C LYS A 112 -13.06 -10.98 -4.80
N VAL A 113 -12.90 -10.19 -3.74
CA VAL A 113 -14.00 -9.80 -2.82
C VAL A 113 -14.43 -8.37 -3.10
N PHE A 114 -13.49 -7.45 -3.21
CA PHE A 114 -13.75 -6.02 -3.26
C PHE A 114 -13.81 -5.43 -4.67
N ALA A 115 -13.31 -6.14 -5.68
CA ALA A 115 -13.37 -5.73 -7.09
C ALA A 115 -14.31 -6.65 -7.92
N ARG A 116 -15.39 -7.15 -7.29
CA ARG A 116 -16.43 -7.92 -7.98
C ARG A 116 -17.32 -7.01 -8.84
N ASP A 117 -17.98 -7.59 -9.82
CA ASP A 117 -18.90 -6.86 -10.72
C ASP A 117 -20.14 -6.33 -9.99
N PHE A 118 -20.59 -7.02 -8.94
CA PHE A 118 -21.77 -6.66 -8.18
C PHE A 118 -21.37 -6.04 -6.83
N PHE A 119 -21.68 -4.76 -6.65
CA PHE A 119 -21.30 -3.93 -5.51
C PHE A 119 -19.79 -3.90 -5.19
N PRO A 120 -18.95 -3.43 -6.14
CA PRO A 120 -17.53 -3.21 -5.86
C PRO A 120 -17.33 -2.17 -4.76
N SER A 121 -16.22 -2.27 -4.02
CA SER A 121 -15.79 -1.23 -3.09
C SER A 121 -14.98 -0.16 -3.84
N PRO A 122 -15.51 1.07 -4.03
CA PRO A 122 -14.79 2.12 -4.74
C PRO A 122 -13.53 2.59 -3.97
N TYR A 123 -13.54 2.50 -2.63
CA TYR A 123 -12.39 2.84 -1.80
C TYR A 123 -11.24 1.85 -1.96
N TYR A 124 -11.53 0.55 -2.05
CA TYR A 124 -10.52 -0.46 -2.33
C TYR A 124 -9.98 -0.31 -3.75
N ILE A 125 -10.87 -0.18 -4.74
CA ILE A 125 -10.50 -0.11 -6.16
C ILE A 125 -9.63 1.12 -6.43
N SER A 126 -10.00 2.29 -5.91
CA SER A 126 -9.21 3.52 -6.08
C SER A 126 -7.79 3.35 -5.53
N ARG A 127 -7.62 2.76 -4.35
CA ARG A 127 -6.28 2.44 -3.81
C ARG A 127 -5.54 1.43 -4.68
N ARG A 128 -6.23 0.37 -5.13
CA ARG A 128 -5.64 -0.72 -5.92
C ARG A 128 -5.18 -0.26 -7.30
N GLN A 129 -5.90 0.67 -7.93
CA GLN A 129 -5.54 1.26 -9.23
C GLN A 129 -4.41 2.27 -9.13
N ASN A 130 -4.23 2.90 -7.96
CA ASN A 130 -3.17 3.87 -7.68
C ASN A 130 -2.01 3.24 -6.88
N THR A 131 -1.83 1.92 -6.95
CA THR A 131 -0.74 1.17 -6.30
C THR A 131 -0.19 0.05 -7.17
#